data_AF-A0A0J9T0I2-F1
#
_entry.id   AF-A0A0J9T0I2-F1
#
_cell.length_a   1.000
_cell.length_b   1.000
_cell.length_c   1.000
_cell.angle_alpha   90.00
_cell.angle_beta   90.00
_cell.angle_gamma   90.00
#
_symmetry.space_group_name_H-M   'P 1'
#
loop_
_entity.id
_entity.type
_entity.pdbx_description
1 polymer ?
#
loop_
_entity_poly.entity_id
_entity_poly.type
_entity_poly.pdbx_seq_one_letter_code
_entity_poly.pdbx_strand_id
1 'polypeptide(L)'
;MSEIDMTIAKWKSEYPFLKNFWDIYDKFIETIDERKYTDIIAYFDSEEMCDNDNALCQQICKKLTRNMLLLADNGYRADEIHEKCNILYIWLYFEIKNKKLSDDTVEKIFGLSDALIEIMRKKNPCPYSSFKEKLYEPEDLMELSIFNDNIGTIRTILLEESDNNRYCPYQRYVNYCANKYKSLNEKYCIEDKAKETNNKDKCKELKQFESLYSYLTIYPNIKDKIPNLNSSSNTTINIDRCKSYAVKETSTTFVNDQSGNTTQRSVNTAIGTMAGVSSVLAFLYKVSTNFNLII
;
A
#
# COMPACT_ATOMS: atom_id res chain seq x y z
N MET A 1 -0.69 -18.20 7.60
CA MET A 1 -0.63 -16.87 6.96
C MET A 1 -0.60 -15.85 8.08
N SER A 2 0.40 -14.97 8.11
CA SER A 2 0.55 -13.97 9.19
C SER A 2 -0.53 -12.88 9.06
N GLU A 3 -0.79 -12.10 10.13
CA GLU A 3 -1.69 -10.94 10.08
C GLU A 3 -1.26 -9.90 9.03
N ILE A 4 0.04 -9.82 8.77
CA ILE A 4 0.66 -8.93 7.79
C ILE A 4 0.43 -9.42 6.35
N ASP A 5 0.56 -10.72 6.11
CA ASP A 5 0.24 -11.31 4.80
C ASP A 5 -1.24 -11.05 4.45
N MET A 6 -2.11 -11.01 5.46
CA MET A 6 -3.52 -10.65 5.28
C MET A 6 -3.71 -9.16 4.92
N THR A 7 -2.93 -8.24 5.48
CA THR A 7 -2.99 -6.80 5.13
C THR A 7 -2.64 -6.56 3.67
N ILE A 8 -1.49 -7.06 3.19
CA ILE A 8 -1.07 -6.87 1.80
C ILE A 8 -2.02 -7.56 0.81
N ALA A 9 -2.45 -8.78 1.12
CA ALA A 9 -3.43 -9.49 0.29
C ALA A 9 -4.76 -8.72 0.22
N LYS A 10 -5.20 -8.12 1.32
CA LYS A 10 -6.38 -7.26 1.37
C LYS A 10 -6.20 -6.02 0.48
N TRP A 11 -5.08 -5.30 0.60
CA TRP A 11 -4.81 -4.13 -0.25
C TRP A 11 -4.81 -4.50 -1.73
N LYS A 12 -4.21 -5.65 -2.10
CA LYS A 12 -4.19 -6.12 -3.49
C LYS A 12 -5.59 -6.48 -4.00
N SER A 13 -6.43 -7.05 -3.14
CA SER A 13 -7.83 -7.35 -3.46
C SER A 13 -8.71 -6.10 -3.55
N GLU A 14 -8.48 -5.09 -2.70
CA GLU A 14 -9.27 -3.85 -2.69
C GLU A 14 -8.85 -2.90 -3.81
N TYR A 15 -7.56 -2.89 -4.17
CA TYR A 15 -6.97 -1.96 -5.13
C TYR A 15 -6.21 -2.66 -6.27
N PRO A 16 -6.78 -3.67 -6.95
CA PRO A 16 -6.08 -4.40 -8.01
C PRO A 16 -5.75 -3.52 -9.22
N PHE A 17 -6.45 -2.40 -9.37
CA PHE A 17 -6.25 -1.43 -10.45
C PHE A 17 -4.95 -0.62 -10.30
N LEU A 18 -4.28 -0.62 -9.15
CA LEU A 18 -2.97 0.00 -8.94
C LEU A 18 -1.84 -0.84 -9.56
N LYS A 19 -1.98 -1.17 -10.85
CA LYS A 19 -1.15 -2.15 -11.55
C LYS A 19 0.35 -1.82 -11.46
N ASN A 20 0.74 -0.55 -11.63
CA ASN A 20 2.14 -0.14 -11.54
C ASN A 20 2.76 -0.42 -10.16
N PHE A 21 1.99 -0.25 -9.08
CA PHE A 21 2.43 -0.58 -7.73
C PHE A 21 2.63 -2.09 -7.59
N TRP A 22 1.61 -2.88 -7.95
CA TRP A 22 1.64 -4.34 -7.79
C TRP A 22 2.67 -5.03 -8.70
N ASP A 23 2.83 -4.58 -9.94
CA ASP A 23 3.82 -5.11 -10.88
C ASP A 23 5.26 -4.98 -10.37
N ILE A 24 5.55 -3.97 -9.53
CA ILE A 24 6.86 -3.77 -8.91
C ILE A 24 6.94 -4.48 -7.56
N TYR A 25 5.90 -4.36 -6.74
CA TYR A 25 5.84 -4.99 -5.43
C TYR A 25 5.97 -6.53 -5.54
N ASP A 26 5.26 -7.14 -6.49
CA ASP A 26 5.34 -8.59 -6.73
C ASP A 26 6.75 -9.01 -7.18
N LYS A 27 7.41 -8.19 -8.02
CA LYS A 27 8.81 -8.43 -8.41
C LYS A 27 9.75 -8.43 -7.21
N PHE A 28 9.49 -7.65 -6.18
CA PHE A 28 10.31 -7.63 -4.95
C PHE A 28 10.11 -8.88 -4.09
N ILE A 29 8.96 -9.54 -4.20
CA ILE A 29 8.66 -10.78 -3.49
C ILE A 29 9.30 -11.99 -4.19
N GLU A 30 9.32 -11.98 -5.53
CA GLU A 30 9.84 -13.07 -6.37
C GLU A 30 11.13 -13.67 -5.80
N THR A 31 11.23 -15.00 -5.85
CA THR A 31 12.45 -15.69 -5.45
C THR A 31 13.63 -15.16 -6.26
N ILE A 32 14.78 -15.06 -5.61
CA ILE A 32 16.01 -14.55 -6.20
C ILE A 32 16.31 -15.36 -7.46
N ASP A 33 16.08 -14.80 -8.66
CA ASP A 33 16.73 -15.33 -9.87
C ASP A 33 18.19 -14.92 -9.77
N GLU A 34 18.96 -15.77 -9.10
CA GLU A 34 20.35 -15.55 -8.76
C GLU A 34 21.17 -15.20 -9.99
N ARG A 35 20.76 -15.58 -11.20
CA ARG A 35 21.56 -15.46 -12.43
C ARG A 35 21.96 -14.03 -12.82
N LYS A 36 21.18 -13.00 -12.47
CA LYS A 36 21.53 -11.61 -12.86
C LYS A 36 22.55 -10.97 -11.92
N TYR A 37 22.57 -11.37 -10.65
CA TYR A 37 23.36 -10.75 -9.59
C TYR A 37 24.12 -11.77 -8.73
N THR A 38 24.42 -12.96 -9.28
CA THR A 38 24.92 -14.13 -8.52
C THR A 38 26.15 -13.78 -7.72
N ASP A 39 27.12 -13.13 -8.36
CA ASP A 39 28.40 -12.78 -7.74
C ASP A 39 28.22 -11.78 -6.59
N ILE A 40 27.24 -10.89 -6.68
CA ILE A 40 26.95 -9.88 -5.65
C ILE A 40 26.23 -10.53 -4.46
N ILE A 41 25.30 -11.44 -4.76
CA ILE A 41 24.53 -12.13 -3.74
C ILE A 41 25.40 -13.14 -2.97
N ALA A 42 26.39 -13.74 -3.65
CA ALA A 42 27.37 -14.64 -3.05
C ALA A 42 28.28 -13.95 -2.02
N TYR A 43 28.48 -12.63 -2.09
CA TYR A 43 29.22 -11.87 -1.08
C TYR A 43 28.57 -11.98 0.31
N PHE A 44 27.25 -12.11 0.37
CA PHE A 44 26.52 -12.28 1.63
C PHE A 44 26.68 -13.69 2.24
N ASP A 45 27.17 -14.67 1.46
CA ASP A 45 27.40 -16.03 1.95
C ASP A 45 28.76 -16.21 2.64
N SER A 46 29.70 -15.30 2.41
CA SER A 46 31.07 -15.38 2.92
C SER A 46 31.32 -14.62 4.23
N GLU A 47 30.35 -13.84 4.72
CA GLU A 47 30.52 -12.92 5.85
C GLU A 47 29.53 -13.25 6.99
N GLU A 48 30.01 -13.28 8.24
CA GLU A 48 29.15 -13.25 9.43
C GLU A 48 28.62 -11.83 9.62
N MET A 49 27.53 -11.53 8.91
CA MET A 49 27.05 -10.15 8.77
C MET A 49 26.14 -9.68 9.90
N CYS A 50 25.45 -10.59 10.56
CA CYS A 50 24.50 -10.25 11.63
C CYS A 50 24.67 -11.16 12.84
N ASP A 51 24.70 -10.57 14.04
CA ASP A 51 24.78 -11.28 15.30
C ASP A 51 23.52 -12.13 15.54
N ASN A 52 23.69 -13.35 16.09
CA ASN A 52 22.68 -14.29 16.62
C ASN A 52 21.48 -14.74 15.74
N ASP A 53 21.16 -14.06 14.63
CA ASP A 53 20.09 -14.39 13.66
C ASP A 53 20.58 -14.33 12.20
N ASN A 54 21.80 -14.82 11.96
CA ASN A 54 22.57 -14.64 10.73
C ASN A 54 21.79 -15.04 9.46
N ALA A 55 21.09 -16.19 9.46
CA ALA A 55 20.42 -16.71 8.25
C ALA A 55 19.24 -15.86 7.78
N LEU A 56 18.42 -15.34 8.70
CA LEU A 56 17.26 -14.52 8.35
C LEU A 56 17.69 -13.14 7.86
N CYS A 57 18.66 -12.55 8.55
CA CYS A 57 19.25 -11.28 8.18
C CYS A 57 19.87 -11.35 6.77
N GLN A 58 20.66 -12.40 6.50
CA GLN A 58 21.25 -12.65 5.18
C GLN A 58 20.19 -12.75 4.08
N GLN A 59 19.08 -13.47 4.31
CA GLN A 59 18.01 -13.56 3.31
C GLN A 59 17.41 -12.19 2.96
N ILE A 60 17.20 -11.33 3.95
CA ILE A 60 16.63 -10.00 3.74
C ILE A 60 17.66 -9.08 3.08
N CYS A 61 18.93 -9.10 3.51
CA CYS A 61 20.02 -8.35 2.86
C CYS A 61 20.13 -8.69 1.37
N LYS A 62 20.13 -9.99 1.03
CA LYS A 62 20.21 -10.47 -0.35
C LYS A 62 19.04 -9.96 -1.18
N LYS A 63 17.80 -10.08 -0.67
CA LYS A 63 16.61 -9.58 -1.36
C LYS A 63 16.61 -8.05 -1.50
N LEU A 64 16.92 -7.31 -0.43
CA LEU A 64 16.99 -5.85 -0.43
C LEU A 64 17.99 -5.35 -1.47
N THR A 65 19.21 -5.90 -1.44
CA THR A 65 20.28 -5.54 -2.39
C THR A 65 19.87 -5.85 -3.83
N ARG A 66 19.30 -7.03 -4.08
CA ARG A 66 18.77 -7.39 -5.41
C ARG A 66 17.70 -6.40 -5.86
N ASN A 67 16.77 -6.04 -4.98
CA ASN A 67 15.67 -5.13 -5.31
C ASN A 67 16.18 -3.73 -5.62
N MET A 68 17.13 -3.22 -4.85
CA MET A 68 17.78 -1.92 -5.11
C MET A 68 18.58 -1.94 -6.41
N LEU A 69 19.33 -3.02 -6.70
CA LEU A 69 20.07 -3.16 -7.96
C LEU A 69 19.13 -3.20 -9.17
N LEU A 70 17.99 -3.87 -9.05
CA LEU A 70 16.96 -3.80 -10.10
C LEU A 70 16.48 -2.37 -10.33
N LEU A 71 16.23 -1.61 -9.27
CA LEU A 71 15.81 -0.22 -9.42
C LEU A 71 16.89 0.63 -10.08
N ALA A 72 18.15 0.45 -9.69
CA ALA A 72 19.29 1.13 -10.29
C ALA A 72 19.47 0.81 -11.79
N ASP A 73 19.26 -0.45 -12.18
CA ASP A 73 19.49 -0.93 -13.55
C ASP A 73 18.34 -0.61 -14.52
N ASN A 74 17.13 -0.29 -14.04
CA ASN A 74 15.96 -0.09 -14.89
C ASN A 74 15.93 1.28 -15.60
N GLY A 75 16.87 2.19 -15.32
CA GLY A 75 16.99 3.47 -16.03
C GLY A 75 15.84 4.46 -15.77
N TYR A 76 15.18 4.37 -14.62
CA TYR A 76 14.11 5.28 -14.22
C TYR A 76 14.58 6.74 -14.15
N ARG A 77 13.66 7.68 -14.45
CA ARG A 77 13.89 9.10 -14.19
C ARG A 77 13.92 9.37 -12.67
N ALA A 78 14.45 10.54 -12.29
CA ALA A 78 14.63 10.91 -10.88
C ALA A 78 13.32 11.10 -10.10
N ASP A 79 12.22 11.43 -10.77
CA ASP A 79 10.87 11.44 -10.19
C ASP A 79 10.31 10.02 -10.03
N GLU A 80 10.49 9.17 -11.05
CA GLU A 80 10.02 7.78 -11.04
C GLU A 80 10.76 6.92 -10.00
N ILE A 81 12.05 7.17 -9.77
CA ILE A 81 12.83 6.42 -8.78
C ILE A 81 12.30 6.64 -7.36
N HIS A 82 11.80 7.84 -7.05
CA HIS A 82 11.22 8.14 -5.74
C HIS A 82 9.99 7.27 -5.47
N GLU A 83 9.07 7.20 -6.44
CA GLU A 83 7.90 6.31 -6.37
C GLU A 83 8.34 4.85 -6.17
N LYS A 84 9.41 4.41 -6.85
CA LYS A 84 9.84 3.01 -6.81
C LYS A 84 10.50 2.68 -5.47
N CYS A 85 11.23 3.63 -4.90
CA CYS A 85 11.77 3.50 -3.55
C CYS A 85 10.65 3.43 -2.51
N ASN A 86 9.55 4.18 -2.68
CA ASN A 86 8.40 4.06 -1.78
C ASN A 86 7.80 2.65 -1.80
N ILE A 87 7.68 2.02 -2.96
CA ILE A 87 7.25 0.62 -3.09
C ILE A 87 8.23 -0.32 -2.38
N LEU A 88 9.54 -0.10 -2.55
CA LEU A 88 10.58 -0.88 -1.88
C LEU A 88 10.47 -0.77 -0.35
N TYR A 89 10.25 0.45 0.14
CA TYR A 89 10.11 0.74 1.57
C TYR A 89 8.86 0.09 2.16
N ILE A 90 7.74 0.09 1.45
CA ILE A 90 6.53 -0.61 1.88
C ILE A 90 6.79 -2.12 1.94
N TRP A 91 7.41 -2.71 0.91
CA TRP A 91 7.78 -4.13 0.93
C TRP A 91 8.66 -4.47 2.14
N LEU A 92 9.72 -3.69 2.34
CA LEU A 92 10.68 -3.94 3.39
C LEU A 92 10.09 -3.75 4.79
N TYR A 93 9.21 -2.77 4.99
CA TYR A 93 8.46 -2.60 6.23
C TYR A 93 7.71 -3.88 6.62
N PHE A 94 7.00 -4.47 5.66
CA PHE A 94 6.24 -5.70 5.91
C PHE A 94 7.14 -6.90 6.16
N GLU A 95 8.28 -7.02 5.46
CA GLU A 95 9.29 -8.04 5.77
C GLU A 95 9.82 -7.88 7.20
N ILE A 96 10.26 -6.68 7.59
CA ILE A 96 10.78 -6.37 8.93
C ILE A 96 9.76 -6.71 10.01
N LYS A 97 8.51 -6.26 9.82
CA LYS A 97 7.43 -6.45 10.80
C LYS A 97 7.04 -7.93 10.93
N ASN A 98 6.95 -8.66 9.81
CA ASN A 98 6.61 -10.08 9.81
C ASN A 98 7.70 -10.93 10.48
N LYS A 99 8.95 -10.54 10.25
CA LYS A 99 10.14 -11.19 10.81
C LYS A 99 10.52 -10.68 12.21
N LYS A 100 9.84 -9.64 12.70
CA LYS A 100 10.06 -9.00 14.01
C LYS A 100 11.51 -8.57 14.23
N LEU A 101 12.13 -7.99 13.21
CA LEU A 101 13.52 -7.52 13.32
C LEU A 101 13.59 -6.28 14.21
N SER A 102 14.69 -6.13 14.94
CA SER A 102 14.98 -4.90 15.69
C SER A 102 15.45 -3.78 14.76
N ASP A 103 15.26 -2.53 15.18
CA ASP A 103 15.75 -1.35 14.46
C ASP A 103 17.26 -1.42 14.20
N ASP A 104 18.04 -1.93 15.15
CA ASP A 104 19.49 -2.15 14.99
C ASP A 104 19.79 -3.16 13.87
N THR A 105 18.97 -4.21 13.75
CA THR A 105 19.12 -5.20 12.67
C THR A 105 18.78 -4.58 11.33
N VAL A 106 17.71 -3.78 11.27
CA VAL A 106 17.29 -3.05 10.07
C VAL A 106 18.38 -2.09 9.59
N GLU A 107 18.98 -1.33 10.50
CA GLU A 107 20.07 -0.41 10.20
C GLU A 107 21.30 -1.16 9.64
N LYS A 108 21.67 -2.29 10.24
CA LYS A 108 22.74 -3.17 9.72
C LYS A 108 22.42 -3.68 8.32
N ILE A 109 21.21 -4.21 8.09
CA ILE A 109 20.77 -4.73 6.78
C ILE A 109 20.91 -3.68 5.68
N PHE A 110 20.46 -2.45 5.95
CA PHE A 110 20.58 -1.34 5.01
C PHE A 110 22.03 -0.93 4.78
N GLY A 111 22.83 -0.77 5.84
CA GLY A 111 24.23 -0.36 5.71
C GLY A 111 25.04 -1.32 4.84
N LEU A 112 24.82 -2.62 5.00
CA LEU A 112 25.46 -3.65 4.17
C LEU A 112 25.01 -3.58 2.71
N SER A 113 23.70 -3.44 2.49
CA SER A 113 23.13 -3.34 1.14
C SER A 113 23.64 -2.08 0.42
N ASP A 114 23.69 -0.95 1.13
CA ASP A 114 24.15 0.35 0.63
C ASP A 114 25.63 0.30 0.22
N ALA A 115 26.50 -0.23 1.10
CA ALA A 115 27.93 -0.38 0.81
C ALA A 115 28.19 -1.19 -0.47
N LEU A 116 27.42 -2.26 -0.68
CA LEU A 116 27.55 -3.10 -1.88
C LEU A 116 27.03 -2.42 -3.14
N ILE A 117 25.93 -1.68 -3.04
CA ILE A 117 25.41 -0.90 -4.17
C ILE A 117 26.39 0.21 -4.55
N GLU A 118 27.02 0.87 -3.59
CA GLU A 118 28.04 1.89 -3.85
C GLU A 118 29.25 1.30 -4.59
N ILE A 119 29.73 0.11 -4.20
CA ILE A 119 30.81 -0.59 -4.91
C ILE A 119 30.41 -0.88 -6.37
N MET A 120 29.16 -1.31 -6.60
CA MET A 120 28.73 -1.87 -7.88
C MET A 120 28.11 -0.85 -8.87
N ARG A 121 27.48 0.20 -8.35
CA ARG A 121 26.70 1.19 -9.11
C ARG A 121 27.05 2.63 -8.78
N LYS A 122 27.88 2.88 -7.75
CA LYS A 122 28.35 4.21 -7.32
C LYS A 122 27.24 5.18 -6.89
N LYS A 123 26.00 4.69 -6.78
CA LYS A 123 24.86 5.47 -6.32
C LYS A 123 23.74 4.54 -5.86
N ASN A 124 23.37 4.66 -4.60
CA ASN A 124 22.14 4.06 -4.08
C ASN A 124 20.89 4.80 -4.61
N PRO A 125 19.95 4.10 -5.29
CA PRO A 125 18.68 4.71 -5.71
C PRO A 125 17.75 5.04 -4.54
N CYS A 126 17.81 4.28 -3.44
CA CYS A 126 16.87 4.31 -2.32
C CYS A 126 17.61 4.34 -0.97
N PRO A 127 18.05 5.52 -0.50
CA PRO A 127 18.86 5.65 0.70
C PRO A 127 18.10 5.26 1.98
N TYR A 128 18.83 4.75 2.98
CA TYR A 128 18.25 4.36 4.28
C TYR A 128 17.62 5.54 5.02
N SER A 129 18.18 6.74 4.90
CA SER A 129 17.62 7.94 5.55
C SER A 129 16.15 8.19 5.20
N SER A 130 15.79 7.96 3.93
CA SER A 130 14.39 8.07 3.47
C SER A 130 13.50 6.93 3.97
N PHE A 131 14.06 5.75 4.21
CA PHE A 131 13.32 4.64 4.81
C PHE A 131 13.11 4.82 6.32
N LYS A 132 14.12 5.32 7.03
CA LYS A 132 14.09 5.49 8.49
C LYS A 132 12.92 6.37 8.95
N GLU A 133 12.58 7.40 8.18
CA GLU A 133 11.40 8.24 8.42
C GLU A 133 10.09 7.41 8.35
N LYS A 134 10.05 6.35 7.54
CA LYS A 134 8.88 5.48 7.30
C LYS A 134 8.75 4.28 8.23
N LEU A 135 9.81 3.92 8.96
CA LEU A 135 9.85 2.71 9.79
C LEU A 135 8.75 2.69 10.87
N TYR A 136 8.39 3.87 11.37
CA TYR A 136 7.39 4.06 12.42
C TYR A 136 6.05 4.58 11.89
N GLU A 137 5.89 4.66 10.57
CA GLU A 137 4.63 5.09 9.99
C GLU A 137 3.56 4.01 10.19
N PRO A 138 2.35 4.36 10.65
CA PRO A 138 1.22 3.44 10.60
C PRO A 138 0.94 3.04 9.15
N GLU A 139 0.53 1.79 8.93
CA GLU A 139 0.13 1.25 7.62
C GLU A 139 -0.90 2.16 6.91
N ASP A 140 -1.73 2.86 7.68
CA ASP A 140 -2.66 3.86 7.18
C ASP A 140 -1.99 5.02 6.41
N LEU A 141 -0.81 5.49 6.84
CA LEU A 141 -0.04 6.52 6.11
C LEU A 141 0.61 5.94 4.85
N MET A 142 1.01 4.67 4.86
CA MET A 142 1.54 4.02 3.66
C MET A 142 0.50 3.96 2.54
N GLU A 143 -0.77 3.70 2.85
CA GLU A 143 -1.85 3.76 1.86
C GLU A 143 -2.02 5.16 1.24
N LEU A 144 -1.82 6.22 2.03
CA LEU A 144 -1.81 7.60 1.52
C LEU A 144 -0.54 7.89 0.69
N SER A 145 0.61 7.32 1.04
CA SER A 145 1.83 7.41 0.23
C SER A 145 1.65 6.72 -1.13
N ILE A 146 0.97 5.57 -1.18
CA ILE A 146 0.61 4.91 -2.44
C ILE A 146 -0.28 5.81 -3.29
N PHE A 147 -1.26 6.49 -2.69
CA PHE A 147 -2.08 7.48 -3.40
C PHE A 147 -1.22 8.60 -3.99
N ASN A 148 -0.30 9.15 -3.20
CA ASN A 148 0.61 10.23 -3.61
C ASN A 148 1.44 9.82 -4.84
N ASP A 149 2.02 8.62 -4.82
CA ASP A 149 2.84 8.08 -5.91
C ASP A 149 2.02 7.77 -7.18
N ASN A 150 0.69 7.63 -7.05
CA ASN A 150 -0.20 7.32 -8.17
C ASN A 150 -1.05 8.53 -8.62
N ILE A 151 -0.77 9.73 -8.11
CA ILE A 151 -1.60 10.93 -8.34
C ILE A 151 -1.78 11.26 -9.84
N GLY A 152 -0.74 11.06 -10.66
CA GLY A 152 -0.79 11.30 -12.10
C GLY A 152 -1.76 10.34 -12.81
N THR A 153 -1.70 9.06 -12.46
CA THR A 153 -2.62 8.03 -12.96
C THR A 153 -4.05 8.30 -12.50
N ILE A 154 -4.23 8.59 -11.20
CA ILE A 154 -5.53 8.94 -10.61
C ILE A 154 -6.15 10.11 -11.37
N ARG A 155 -5.41 11.21 -11.56
CA ARG A 155 -5.88 12.38 -12.32
C ARG A 155 -6.31 12.00 -13.73
N THR A 156 -5.49 11.26 -14.46
CA THR A 156 -5.76 10.87 -15.85
C THR A 156 -7.06 10.07 -15.95
N ILE A 157 -7.24 9.07 -15.08
CA ILE A 157 -8.45 8.25 -15.06
C ILE A 157 -9.69 9.03 -14.64
N LEU A 158 -9.57 9.96 -13.68
CA LEU A 158 -10.70 10.78 -13.26
C LEU A 158 -11.12 11.83 -14.30
N LEU A 159 -10.22 12.22 -15.22
CA LEU A 159 -10.58 13.05 -16.38
C LEU A 159 -11.25 12.23 -17.50
N GLU A 160 -10.85 10.97 -17.66
CA GLU A 160 -11.40 10.02 -18.65
C GLU A 160 -12.69 9.35 -18.17
N GLU A 161 -13.65 10.18 -17.77
CA GLU A 161 -14.88 9.71 -17.13
C GLU A 161 -15.63 8.65 -17.93
N SER A 162 -15.54 8.63 -19.27
CA SER A 162 -16.26 7.69 -20.13
C SER A 162 -15.94 6.22 -19.87
N ASP A 163 -14.73 5.89 -19.40
CA ASP A 163 -14.35 4.51 -19.06
C ASP A 163 -14.75 4.19 -17.61
N ASN A 164 -16.02 3.84 -17.41
CA ASN A 164 -16.54 3.52 -16.08
C ASN A 164 -15.79 2.37 -15.37
N ASN A 165 -15.26 1.40 -16.12
CA ASN A 165 -14.58 0.24 -15.54
C ASN A 165 -13.34 0.66 -14.76
N ARG A 166 -12.64 1.70 -15.24
CA ARG A 166 -11.48 2.29 -14.54
C ARG A 166 -11.90 3.46 -13.66
N TYR A 167 -12.80 4.32 -14.12
CA TYR A 167 -13.21 5.51 -13.40
C TYR A 167 -13.76 5.22 -12.00
N CYS A 168 -14.71 4.28 -11.88
CA CYS A 168 -15.39 4.04 -10.61
C CYS A 168 -14.48 3.48 -9.50
N PRO A 169 -13.62 2.47 -9.75
CA PRO A 169 -12.63 2.03 -8.77
C PRO A 169 -11.71 3.16 -8.28
N TYR A 170 -11.17 3.98 -9.20
CA TYR A 170 -10.32 5.10 -8.83
C TYR A 170 -11.08 6.19 -8.06
N GLN A 171 -12.32 6.48 -8.43
CA GLN A 171 -13.15 7.42 -7.67
C GLN A 171 -13.39 6.93 -6.24
N ARG A 172 -13.74 5.64 -6.06
CA ARG A 172 -13.89 5.04 -4.71
C ARG A 172 -12.60 5.12 -3.92
N TYR A 173 -11.46 4.83 -4.55
CA TYR A 173 -10.14 4.92 -3.92
C TYR A 173 -9.82 6.33 -3.43
N VAL A 174 -10.05 7.36 -4.26
CA VAL A 174 -9.86 8.77 -3.85
C VAL A 174 -10.75 9.12 -2.66
N ASN A 175 -12.01 8.67 -2.67
CA ASN A 175 -12.92 8.88 -1.54
C ASN A 175 -12.43 8.20 -0.25
N TYR A 176 -11.96 6.97 -0.36
CA TYR A 176 -11.38 6.23 0.76
C TYR A 176 -10.17 6.95 1.33
N CYS A 177 -9.20 7.35 0.50
CA CYS A 177 -8.00 8.07 0.92
C CYS A 177 -8.34 9.42 1.57
N ALA A 178 -9.31 10.17 1.02
CA ALA A 178 -9.75 11.43 1.61
C ALA A 178 -10.35 11.24 3.01
N ASN A 179 -11.19 10.22 3.21
CA ASN A 179 -11.77 9.91 4.52
C ASN A 179 -10.70 9.44 5.52
N LYS A 180 -9.75 8.61 5.06
CA LYS A 180 -8.61 8.18 5.87
C LYS A 180 -7.76 9.38 6.30
N TYR A 181 -7.42 10.27 5.37
CA TYR A 181 -6.72 11.52 5.66
C TYR A 181 -7.43 12.33 6.74
N LYS A 182 -8.74 12.57 6.61
CA LYS A 182 -9.52 13.34 7.61
C LYS A 182 -9.37 12.74 9.00
N SER A 183 -9.56 11.43 9.12
CA SER A 183 -9.44 10.72 10.40
C SER A 183 -8.03 10.82 11.01
N LEU A 184 -6.99 10.62 10.19
CA LEU A 184 -5.60 10.72 10.64
C LEU A 184 -5.21 12.16 11.02
N ASN A 185 -5.65 13.14 10.22
CA ASN A 185 -5.41 14.55 10.45
C ASN A 185 -6.07 15.02 11.76
N GLU A 186 -7.31 14.61 12.01
CA GLU A 186 -8.00 14.86 13.28
C GLU A 186 -7.28 14.24 14.48
N LYS A 187 -6.75 13.03 14.29
CA LYS A 187 -6.06 12.29 15.35
C LYS A 187 -4.71 12.90 15.71
N TYR A 188 -3.90 13.28 14.72
CA TYR A 188 -2.49 13.60 14.91
C TYR A 188 -2.14 15.09 14.73
N CYS A 189 -2.91 15.85 13.95
CA CYS A 189 -2.47 17.14 13.40
C CYS A 189 -3.31 18.36 13.82
N ILE A 190 -4.16 18.20 14.83
CA ILE A 190 -4.93 19.29 15.43
C ILE A 190 -4.15 19.90 16.62
N GLU A 191 -4.08 21.23 16.66
CA GLU A 191 -3.61 22.04 17.80
C GLU A 191 -2.21 21.62 18.31
N ASP A 192 -2.08 21.39 19.63
CA ASP A 192 -0.82 21.06 20.29
C ASP A 192 -0.34 19.64 19.98
N LYS A 193 -1.24 18.73 19.56
CA LYS A 193 -0.85 17.36 19.13
C LYS A 193 0.09 17.41 17.93
N ALA A 194 -0.09 18.37 17.03
CA ALA A 194 0.76 18.55 15.86
C ALA A 194 2.21 18.93 16.23
N LYS A 195 2.43 19.47 17.44
CA LYS A 195 3.74 19.88 17.94
C LYS A 195 4.47 18.74 18.66
N GLU A 196 3.78 17.66 19.02
CA GLU A 196 4.42 16.48 19.58
C GLU A 196 5.41 15.88 18.59
N THR A 197 6.62 15.57 19.04
CA THR A 197 7.72 15.07 18.19
C THR A 197 7.28 13.89 17.32
N ASN A 198 6.52 12.95 17.89
CA ASN A 198 6.06 11.73 17.21
C ASN A 198 4.91 11.96 16.21
N ASN A 199 4.32 13.16 16.19
CA ASN A 199 3.24 13.52 15.25
C ASN A 199 3.74 14.46 14.16
N LYS A 200 4.87 15.15 14.37
CA LYS A 200 5.43 16.08 13.39
C LYS A 200 5.64 15.43 12.02
N ASP A 201 6.23 14.23 11.99
CA ASP A 201 6.50 13.51 10.75
C ASP A 201 5.20 12.99 10.11
N LYS A 202 4.26 12.47 10.91
CA LYS A 202 2.93 12.08 10.43
C LYS A 202 2.20 13.26 9.78
N CYS A 203 2.29 14.45 10.38
CA CYS A 203 1.67 15.65 9.86
C CYS A 203 2.38 16.19 8.61
N LYS A 204 3.69 15.94 8.46
CA LYS A 204 4.41 16.23 7.22
C LYS A 204 3.86 15.38 6.07
N GLU A 205 3.69 14.08 6.28
CA GLU A 205 3.11 13.17 5.28
C GLU A 205 1.66 13.53 4.93
N LEU A 206 0.84 13.85 5.93
CA LEU A 206 -0.56 14.26 5.71
C LEU A 206 -0.64 15.58 4.93
N LYS A 207 0.25 16.55 5.20
CA LYS A 207 0.34 17.79 4.41
C LYS A 207 0.76 17.53 2.96
N GLN A 208 1.65 16.57 2.74
CA GLN A 208 2.02 16.17 1.38
C GLN A 208 0.81 15.57 0.65
N PHE A 209 0.05 14.70 1.31
CA PHE A 209 -1.21 14.19 0.76
C PHE A 209 -2.19 15.32 0.42
N GLU A 210 -2.43 16.26 1.34
CA GLU A 210 -3.33 17.39 1.12
C GLU A 210 -2.89 18.24 -0.08
N SER A 211 -1.60 18.54 -0.18
CA SER A 211 -1.03 19.28 -1.31
C SER A 211 -1.24 18.53 -2.62
N LEU A 212 -0.97 17.23 -2.66
CA LEU A 212 -1.14 16.43 -3.87
C LEU A 212 -2.60 16.28 -4.28
N TYR A 213 -3.49 16.09 -3.30
CA TYR A 213 -4.93 16.04 -3.50
C TYR A 213 -5.47 17.35 -4.10
N SER A 214 -4.92 18.50 -3.69
CA SER A 214 -5.31 19.80 -4.22
C SER A 214 -5.11 19.90 -5.74
N TYR A 215 -4.11 19.21 -6.32
CA TYR A 215 -3.92 19.17 -7.78
C TYR A 215 -5.09 18.52 -8.53
N LEU A 216 -5.82 17.59 -7.89
CA LEU A 216 -7.03 17.03 -8.47
C LEU A 216 -8.15 18.08 -8.49
N THR A 217 -8.26 18.87 -7.43
CA THR A 217 -9.32 19.88 -7.26
C THR A 217 -9.18 21.11 -8.16
N ILE A 218 -8.04 21.29 -8.82
CA ILE A 218 -7.85 22.34 -9.83
C ILE A 218 -8.73 22.09 -11.04
N TYR A 219 -9.04 20.83 -11.35
CA TYR A 219 -9.89 20.45 -12.48
C TYR A 219 -11.36 20.41 -12.03
N PRO A 220 -12.24 21.32 -12.53
CA PRO A 220 -13.64 21.35 -12.10
C PRO A 220 -14.37 20.01 -12.28
N ASN A 221 -14.09 19.32 -13.39
CA ASN A 221 -14.68 18.00 -13.69
C ASN A 221 -14.37 16.94 -12.63
N ILE A 222 -13.22 17.06 -11.95
CA ILE A 222 -12.84 16.17 -10.85
C ILE A 222 -13.33 16.73 -9.52
N LYS A 223 -13.09 18.02 -9.26
CA LYS A 223 -13.38 18.73 -8.01
C LYS A 223 -14.79 18.47 -7.50
N ASP A 224 -15.78 18.54 -8.40
CA ASP A 224 -17.19 18.40 -8.04
C ASP A 224 -17.61 16.93 -7.80
N LYS A 225 -16.69 15.97 -7.99
CA LYS A 225 -16.94 14.52 -7.95
C LYS A 225 -16.09 13.79 -6.91
N ILE A 226 -15.28 14.51 -6.13
CA ILE A 226 -14.43 13.96 -5.06
C ILE A 226 -14.69 14.72 -3.73
N PRO A 227 -14.31 14.14 -2.58
CA PRO A 227 -14.46 14.80 -1.28
C PRO A 227 -13.72 16.13 -1.21
N ASN A 228 -14.34 17.12 -0.59
CA ASN A 228 -13.60 18.27 -0.08
C ASN A 228 -12.93 17.88 1.25
N LEU A 229 -11.60 18.02 1.34
CA LEU A 229 -10.83 17.68 2.54
C LEU A 229 -11.20 18.57 3.75
N ASN A 230 -11.59 19.82 3.52
CA ASN A 230 -11.93 20.80 4.56
C ASN A 230 -13.42 20.82 4.94
N SER A 231 -14.26 20.09 4.23
CA SER A 231 -15.69 20.02 4.54
C SER A 231 -15.98 18.85 5.49
N SER A 232 -16.81 19.11 6.49
CA SER A 232 -17.41 18.05 7.32
C SER A 232 -18.42 17.20 6.53
N SER A 233 -18.95 17.71 5.42
CA SER A 233 -19.77 16.93 4.51
C SER A 233 -18.87 16.12 3.57
N ASN A 234 -19.09 14.81 3.51
CA ASN A 234 -18.54 13.99 2.45
C ASN A 234 -19.36 14.33 1.20
N THR A 235 -18.81 15.17 0.31
CA THR A 235 -19.43 15.39 -1.00
C THR A 235 -19.68 14.03 -1.60
N THR A 236 -20.94 13.80 -1.91
CA THR A 236 -21.47 12.55 -2.41
C THR A 236 -20.56 12.14 -3.57
N ILE A 237 -19.98 10.92 -3.51
CA ILE A 237 -19.37 10.28 -4.68
C ILE A 237 -20.38 10.49 -5.84
N ASN A 238 -19.97 10.37 -7.10
CA ASN A 238 -20.95 10.09 -8.15
C ASN A 238 -21.52 8.67 -7.94
N ILE A 239 -22.16 8.48 -6.77
CA ILE A 239 -22.57 7.25 -6.14
C ILE A 239 -23.58 6.63 -7.10
N ASP A 240 -24.44 7.40 -7.76
CA ASP A 240 -25.48 6.82 -8.62
C ASP A 240 -24.89 6.18 -9.87
N ARG A 241 -23.86 6.81 -10.47
CA ARG A 241 -23.09 6.20 -11.56
C ARG A 241 -22.32 4.96 -11.09
N CYS A 242 -21.60 5.07 -9.98
CA CYS A 242 -20.69 4.01 -9.51
C CYS A 242 -21.33 2.96 -8.59
N LYS A 243 -22.59 3.13 -8.16
CA LYS A 243 -23.42 2.11 -7.48
C LYS A 243 -23.70 0.95 -8.41
N SER A 244 -24.05 1.25 -9.67
CA SER A 244 -24.35 0.23 -10.69
C SER A 244 -23.17 -0.71 -10.96
N TYR A 245 -21.93 -0.25 -10.76
CA TYR A 245 -20.70 -1.04 -10.90
C TYR A 245 -20.42 -1.97 -9.72
N ALA A 246 -20.80 -1.60 -8.49
CA ALA A 246 -20.65 -2.49 -7.33
C ALA A 246 -21.45 -3.80 -7.51
N VAL A 247 -22.61 -3.70 -8.16
CA VAL A 247 -23.49 -4.82 -8.48
C VAL A 247 -22.89 -5.72 -9.58
N LYS A 248 -22.07 -5.18 -10.48
CA LYS A 248 -21.38 -5.97 -11.53
C LYS A 248 -20.16 -6.72 -11.00
N GLU A 249 -19.35 -6.12 -10.12
CA GLU A 249 -18.20 -6.79 -9.48
C GLU A 249 -18.61 -7.98 -8.61
N THR A 250 -19.80 -7.92 -7.99
CA THR A 250 -20.39 -9.05 -7.24
C THR A 250 -21.04 -10.11 -8.13
N SER A 251 -21.32 -9.80 -9.40
CA SER A 251 -22.02 -10.71 -10.34
C SER A 251 -21.08 -11.49 -11.26
N THR A 252 -19.77 -11.21 -11.28
CA THR A 252 -18.79 -12.04 -11.98
C THR A 252 -18.34 -13.21 -11.11
N THR A 253 -19.29 -14.12 -10.83
CA THR A 253 -18.99 -15.49 -10.45
C THR A 253 -18.32 -16.17 -11.64
N PHE A 254 -17.19 -16.84 -11.39
CA PHE A 254 -16.49 -17.67 -12.36
C PHE A 254 -17.45 -18.59 -13.11
N VAL A 255 -17.71 -18.29 -14.38
CA VAL A 255 -18.29 -19.27 -15.32
C VAL A 255 -17.14 -20.15 -15.78
N ASN A 256 -16.95 -21.27 -15.08
CA ASN A 256 -16.27 -22.41 -15.68
C ASN A 256 -17.30 -23.15 -16.53
N ASP A 257 -17.25 -22.91 -17.84
CA ASP A 257 -17.87 -23.79 -18.82
C ASP A 257 -17.09 -25.11 -18.86
N GLN A 258 -17.68 -26.17 -18.29
CA GLN A 258 -17.70 -27.52 -18.89
C GLN A 258 -18.67 -28.44 -18.13
N SER A 259 -19.88 -28.54 -18.66
CA SER A 259 -20.69 -29.76 -18.86
C SER A 259 -20.69 -30.87 -17.79
N GLY A 260 -21.83 -31.05 -17.10
CA GLY A 260 -22.24 -32.34 -16.53
C GLY A 260 -23.21 -32.31 -15.33
N ASN A 261 -24.52 -32.38 -15.61
CA ASN A 261 -25.66 -32.85 -14.78
C ASN A 261 -25.78 -32.54 -13.26
N THR A 262 -26.82 -31.74 -12.96
CA THR A 262 -27.77 -31.79 -11.83
C THR A 262 -27.38 -32.52 -10.53
N THR A 263 -27.10 -31.74 -9.47
CA THR A 263 -27.86 -31.85 -8.20
C THR A 263 -27.75 -30.55 -7.41
N GLN A 264 -28.90 -29.95 -7.14
CA GLN A 264 -29.07 -28.72 -6.37
C GLN A 264 -28.74 -29.02 -4.90
N ARG A 265 -27.59 -28.55 -4.40
CA ARG A 265 -27.24 -28.65 -2.97
C ARG A 265 -27.22 -27.26 -2.35
N SER A 266 -28.34 -26.89 -1.72
CA SER A 266 -28.40 -25.76 -0.80
C SER A 266 -27.42 -25.99 0.34
N VAL A 267 -26.45 -25.10 0.51
CA VAL A 267 -25.57 -25.14 1.69
C VAL A 267 -26.22 -24.24 2.74
N ASN A 268 -26.81 -24.88 3.75
CA ASN A 268 -27.29 -24.20 4.94
C ASN A 268 -26.09 -23.67 5.73
N THR A 269 -26.12 -22.39 6.07
CA THR A 269 -25.17 -21.73 6.96
C THR A 269 -25.22 -22.36 8.34
N ALA A 270 -24.20 -23.12 8.70
CA ALA A 270 -23.95 -23.51 10.09
C ALA A 270 -23.14 -22.39 10.76
N ILE A 271 -23.78 -21.71 11.71
CA ILE A 271 -23.15 -20.75 12.61
C ILE A 271 -22.29 -21.54 13.60
N GLY A 272 -20.99 -21.61 13.34
CA GLY A 272 -20.00 -22.05 14.32
C GLY A 272 -19.58 -20.87 15.17
N THR A 273 -19.88 -20.91 16.46
CA THR A 273 -19.38 -19.96 17.46
C THR A 273 -17.86 -20.04 17.55
N MET A 274 -17.16 -19.08 16.95
CA MET A 274 -15.77 -18.77 17.30
C MET A 274 -15.76 -17.60 18.27
N ALA A 275 -15.43 -17.89 19.53
CA ALA A 275 -15.06 -16.88 20.51
C ALA A 275 -13.70 -16.29 20.12
N GLY A 276 -13.61 -14.97 20.02
CA GLY A 276 -12.37 -14.24 19.74
C GLY A 276 -12.48 -13.17 18.67
N VAL A 277 -13.55 -12.36 18.66
CA VAL A 277 -13.60 -11.15 17.82
C VAL A 277 -12.81 -10.03 18.50
N SER A 278 -11.65 -9.72 17.91
CA SER A 278 -10.95 -8.45 18.08
C SER A 278 -11.92 -7.30 17.85
N SER A 279 -11.88 -6.32 18.76
CA SER A 279 -12.83 -5.22 18.93
C SER A 279 -13.04 -4.33 17.69
N VAL A 280 -12.21 -4.46 16.65
CA VAL A 280 -12.28 -3.68 15.40
C VAL A 280 -13.44 -4.13 14.48
N LEU A 281 -13.76 -5.44 14.43
CA LEU A 281 -14.86 -5.97 13.61
C LEU A 281 -16.24 -5.53 14.12
N ALA A 282 -16.39 -5.36 15.44
CA ALA A 282 -17.64 -4.90 16.05
C ALA A 282 -17.99 -3.45 15.66
N PHE A 283 -17.00 -2.58 15.46
CA PHE A 283 -17.24 -1.21 15.03
C PHE A 283 -17.72 -1.13 13.57
N LEU A 284 -17.15 -1.92 12.66
CA LEU A 284 -17.56 -1.92 11.25
C LEU A 284 -18.96 -2.49 11.04
N TYR A 285 -19.33 -3.53 11.80
CA TYR A 285 -20.68 -4.08 11.76
C TYR A 285 -21.72 -3.11 12.35
N LYS A 286 -21.41 -2.43 13.46
CA LYS A 286 -22.33 -1.48 14.11
C LYS A 286 -22.58 -0.21 13.30
N VAL A 287 -21.58 0.26 12.53
CA VAL A 287 -21.76 1.39 11.62
C VAL A 287 -22.66 1.01 10.43
N SER A 288 -22.49 -0.19 9.86
CA SER A 288 -23.29 -0.64 8.71
C SER A 288 -24.74 -0.99 9.06
N THR A 289 -25.03 -1.49 10.27
CA THR A 289 -26.42 -1.76 10.70
C THR A 289 -27.21 -0.48 10.99
N ASN A 290 -26.56 0.58 11.51
CA ASN A 290 -27.25 1.85 11.81
C ASN A 290 -27.67 2.64 10.55
N PHE A 291 -27.00 2.43 9.42
CA PHE A 291 -27.40 3.05 8.15
C PHE A 291 -28.63 2.38 7.50
N ASN A 292 -28.97 1.14 7.90
CA ASN A 292 -30.06 0.37 7.29
C ASN A 292 -31.37 0.40 8.10
N LEU A 293 -31.48 1.24 9.14
CA LEU A 293 -32.68 1.34 9.99
C LEU A 293 -33.34 2.74 9.99
N ILE A 294 -33.05 3.57 8.99
CA ILE A 294 -33.82 4.80 8.73
C ILE A 294 -34.48 4.66 7.36
N ILE A 295 -35.59 3.91 7.31
CA ILE A 295 -36.72 4.05 6.38
C ILE A 295 -37.98 3.76 7.20
#